data_AF-A0A101X8N8-F1
#
_entry.id   AF-A0A101X8N8-F1
#
_cell.length_a   1.000
_cell.length_b   1.000
_cell.length_c   1.000
_cell.angle_alpha   90.00
_cell.angle_beta   90.00
_cell.angle_gamma   90.00
#
_symmetry.space_group_name_H-M   'P 1'
#
loop_
_entity.id
_entity.type
_entity.pdbx_description
1 polymer ?
#
loop_
_entity_poly.entity_id
_entity_poly.type
_entity_poly.pdbx_seq_one_letter_code
_entity_poly.pdbx_strand_id
1 'polypeptide(L)'
;MATVKDALTYMGVAAAALAWIVIIASISLNPWFNLLHNALSDLGNPHANYYWVYNYGLVATAIVMFTYSIYLLLVSGNKIEAMGSSFVAVASIFLALIGVFHEGTYPHAFVSQWFFTQMDLAVVTKWSSPAPSRSGVAHYVGR
;
A
#
# COMPACT_ATOMS: atom_id res chain seq x y z
N MET A 1 -8.71 -21.29 -10.54
CA MET A 1 -8.62 -19.82 -10.74
C MET A 1 -9.45 -19.02 -9.73
N ALA A 2 -10.63 -19.47 -9.29
CA ALA A 2 -11.42 -18.78 -8.25
C ALA A 2 -10.67 -18.58 -6.92
N THR A 3 -10.03 -19.65 -6.41
CA THR A 3 -9.34 -19.64 -5.11
C THR A 3 -8.21 -18.61 -4.96
N VAL A 4 -7.47 -18.31 -6.03
CA VAL A 4 -6.37 -17.33 -5.96
C VAL A 4 -6.91 -15.90 -5.92
N LYS A 5 -7.95 -15.58 -6.69
CA LYS A 5 -8.61 -14.26 -6.63
C LYS A 5 -9.27 -14.03 -5.27
N ASP A 6 -9.92 -15.04 -4.73
CA ASP A 6 -10.58 -14.97 -3.41
C ASP A 6 -9.55 -14.72 -2.31
N ALA A 7 -8.40 -15.42 -2.33
CA ALA A 7 -7.32 -15.20 -1.38
C ALA A 7 -6.71 -13.79 -1.48
N LEU A 8 -6.50 -13.28 -2.70
CA LEU A 8 -5.90 -11.96 -2.87
C LEU A 8 -6.84 -10.80 -2.50
N THR A 9 -8.16 -11.01 -2.50
CA THR A 9 -9.15 -9.99 -2.10
C THR A 9 -8.90 -9.46 -0.69
N TYR A 10 -8.48 -10.35 0.22
CA TYR A 10 -8.21 -9.99 1.60
C TYR A 10 -6.84 -9.33 1.82
N MET A 11 -5.96 -9.34 0.82
CA MET A 11 -4.59 -8.80 0.97
C MET A 11 -4.58 -7.29 1.17
N GLY A 12 -5.56 -6.55 0.64
CA GLY A 12 -5.69 -5.12 0.90
C GLY A 12 -5.99 -4.83 2.38
N VAL A 13 -6.94 -5.58 2.96
CA VAL A 13 -7.29 -5.47 4.39
C VAL A 13 -6.12 -5.95 5.25
N ALA A 14 -5.47 -7.05 4.87
CA ALA A 14 -4.30 -7.58 5.58
C ALA A 14 -3.13 -6.58 5.56
N ALA A 15 -2.86 -5.91 4.44
CA ALA A 15 -1.82 -4.89 4.34
C ALA A 15 -2.11 -3.71 5.27
N ALA A 16 -3.35 -3.20 5.27
CA ALA A 16 -3.75 -2.11 6.16
C ALA A 16 -3.66 -2.51 7.64
N ALA A 17 -4.13 -3.70 7.99
CA ALA A 17 -4.05 -4.22 9.35
C ALA A 17 -2.58 -4.39 9.79
N LEU A 18 -1.74 -4.96 8.93
CA LEU A 18 -0.31 -5.16 9.22
C LEU A 18 0.41 -3.82 9.40
N ALA A 19 0.16 -2.82 8.54
CA ALA A 19 0.70 -1.47 8.71
C ALA A 19 0.35 -0.88 10.08
N TRP A 20 -0.93 -0.92 10.47
CA TRP A 20 -1.35 -0.37 11.77
C TRP A 20 -0.79 -1.15 12.95
N ILE A 21 -0.71 -2.48 12.87
CA ILE A 21 -0.07 -3.31 13.91
C ILE A 21 1.39 -2.92 14.08
N VAL A 22 2.14 -2.80 12.98
CA VAL A 22 3.56 -2.37 13.00
C VAL A 22 3.69 -0.99 13.61
N ILE A 23 2.90 -0.01 13.15
CA ILE A 23 2.94 1.37 13.65
C ILE A 23 2.64 1.41 15.16
N ILE A 24 1.56 0.79 15.61
CA ILE A 24 1.17 0.78 17.02
C ILE A 24 2.24 0.09 17.87
N ALA A 25 2.78 -1.04 17.41
CA ALA A 25 3.87 -1.73 18.08
C ALA A 25 5.10 -0.81 18.22
N SER A 26 5.54 -0.19 17.13
CA SER A 26 6.67 0.74 17.14
C SER A 26 6.47 1.94 18.06
N ILE A 27 5.28 2.54 18.07
CA ILE A 27 4.93 3.64 18.99
C ILE A 27 4.94 3.16 20.44
N SER A 28 4.39 1.98 20.73
CA SER A 28 4.35 1.44 22.10
C SER A 28 5.74 1.16 22.67
N LEU A 29 6.73 0.87 21.81
CA LEU A 29 8.13 0.66 22.17
C LEU A 29 8.92 1.98 22.30
N ASN A 30 8.35 3.09 21.84
CA ASN A 30 8.99 4.40 21.80
C ASN A 30 8.10 5.47 22.46
N PRO A 31 8.05 5.54 23.81
CA PRO A 31 7.17 6.47 24.53
C PRO A 31 7.43 7.96 24.29
N TRP A 32 8.60 8.30 23.73
CA TRP A 32 8.95 9.66 23.32
C TRP A 32 8.19 10.10 22.06
N PHE A 33 7.63 9.16 21.30
CA PHE A 33 7.00 9.43 20.01
C PHE A 33 5.68 10.18 20.17
N ASN A 34 5.53 11.29 19.43
CA ASN A 34 4.33 12.10 19.42
C ASN A 34 3.82 12.29 17.98
N LEU A 35 2.63 11.74 17.68
CA LEU A 35 2.03 11.79 16.34
C LEU A 35 1.83 13.21 15.77
N LEU A 36 1.78 14.25 16.62
CA LEU A 36 1.60 15.64 16.18
C LEU A 36 2.93 16.37 15.89
N HIS A 37 4.05 15.83 16.37
CA HIS A 37 5.37 16.48 16.29
C HIS A 37 6.39 15.65 15.52
N ASN A 38 6.25 14.32 15.52
CA ASN A 38 7.16 13.38 14.91
C ASN A 38 6.61 12.82 13.61
N ALA A 39 7.52 12.51 12.69
CA ALA A 39 7.20 11.74 11.51
C ALA A 39 7.18 10.25 11.86
N LEU A 40 6.29 9.45 11.27
CA LEU A 40 6.30 8.00 11.48
C LEU A 40 7.65 7.36 11.14
N SER A 41 8.39 7.92 10.17
CA SER A 41 9.74 7.47 9.83
C SER A 41 10.75 7.62 10.97
N ASP A 42 10.53 8.51 11.93
CA ASP A 42 11.38 8.65 13.13
C ASP A 42 11.46 7.33 13.91
N LEU A 43 10.42 6.48 13.86
CA LEU A 43 10.41 5.15 14.47
C LEU A 43 11.35 4.15 13.79
N GLY A 44 11.73 4.41 12.53
CA GLY A 44 12.70 3.63 11.77
C GLY A 44 14.15 4.11 11.90
N ASN A 45 14.38 5.22 12.61
CA ASN A 45 15.71 5.78 12.83
C ASN A 45 16.53 4.87 13.76
N PRO A 46 17.84 4.63 13.52
CA PRO A 46 18.70 3.82 14.39
C PRO A 46 18.76 4.28 15.86
N HIS A 47 18.39 5.52 16.16
CA HIS A 47 18.30 6.04 17.53
C HIS A 47 16.98 5.65 18.24
N ALA A 48 15.99 5.13 17.52
CA ALA A 48 14.75 4.64 18.09
C ALA A 48 14.91 3.25 18.71
N ASN A 49 14.14 2.96 19.76
CA ASN A 49 14.11 1.63 20.36
C ASN A 49 13.49 0.65 19.36
N TYR A 50 14.20 -0.45 19.11
CA TYR A 50 13.75 -1.52 18.21
C TYR A 50 13.33 -1.00 16.82
N TYR A 51 14.10 -0.06 16.25
CA TYR A 51 13.85 0.55 14.94
C TYR A 51 13.62 -0.46 13.79
N TRP A 52 14.21 -1.65 13.91
CA TRP A 52 14.02 -2.76 12.97
C TRP A 52 12.57 -3.26 12.91
N VAL A 53 11.77 -3.12 13.99
CA VAL A 53 10.35 -3.50 14.00
C VAL A 53 9.58 -2.66 12.99
N TYR A 54 9.83 -1.35 12.97
CA TYR A 54 9.21 -0.44 12.02
C TYR A 54 9.70 -0.76 10.60
N ASN A 55 11.01 -0.80 10.39
CA ASN A 55 11.61 -0.96 9.07
C ASN A 55 11.27 -2.30 8.40
N TYR A 56 11.44 -3.43 9.10
CA TYR A 56 11.04 -4.74 8.57
C TYR A 56 9.52 -4.89 8.50
N GLY A 57 8.77 -4.25 9.40
CA GLY A 57 7.32 -4.20 9.31
C GLY A 57 6.82 -3.48 8.05
N LEU A 58 7.47 -2.40 7.64
CA LEU A 58 7.18 -1.72 6.37
C LEU A 58 7.50 -2.60 5.16
N VAL A 59 8.63 -3.31 5.16
CA VAL A 59 8.99 -4.26 4.09
C VAL A 59 7.97 -5.40 4.01
N ALA A 60 7.56 -5.97 5.15
CA ALA A 60 6.53 -7.01 5.18
C ALA A 60 5.19 -6.49 4.65
N THR A 61 4.78 -5.29 5.08
CA THR A 61 3.57 -4.62 4.58
C THR A 61 3.62 -4.39 3.08
N ALA A 62 4.77 -3.94 2.56
CA ALA A 62 4.99 -3.73 1.14
C ALA A 62 4.80 -5.01 0.32
N ILE A 63 5.26 -6.16 0.80
CA ILE A 63 5.05 -7.45 0.11
C ILE A 63 3.55 -7.77 0.02
N VAL A 64 2.82 -7.63 1.13
CA VAL A 64 1.36 -7.87 1.17
C VAL A 64 0.63 -6.88 0.24
N MET A 65 1.01 -5.61 0.28
CA MET A 65 0.47 -4.56 -0.58
C MET A 65 0.76 -4.80 -2.07
N PHE A 66 1.96 -5.30 -2.42
CA PHE A 66 2.30 -5.66 -3.79
C PHE A 66 1.40 -6.79 -4.30
N THR A 67 1.14 -7.82 -3.49
CA THR A 67 0.21 -8.88 -3.89
C THR A 67 -1.23 -8.38 -4.08
N TYR A 68 -1.65 -7.40 -3.27
CA TYR A 68 -2.94 -6.73 -3.47
C TYR A 68 -2.99 -5.93 -4.79
N SER A 69 -1.89 -5.30 -5.20
CA SER A 69 -1.81 -4.62 -6.49
C SER A 69 -2.05 -5.55 -7.69
N ILE A 70 -1.56 -6.80 -7.60
CA ILE A 70 -1.81 -7.84 -8.61
C ILE A 70 -3.30 -8.16 -8.67
N TYR A 71 -3.97 -8.29 -7.52
CA TYR A 71 -5.42 -8.48 -7.49
C TYR A 71 -6.17 -7.33 -8.14
N LEU A 72 -5.82 -6.08 -7.81
CA LEU A 72 -6.42 -4.90 -8.43
C LEU A 72 -6.30 -4.93 -9.95
N LEU A 73 -5.14 -5.33 -10.49
CA LEU A 73 -4.95 -5.51 -11.92
C LEU A 73 -5.86 -6.60 -12.49
N LEU A 74 -5.96 -7.76 -11.82
CA LEU A 74 -6.76 -8.91 -12.26
C LEU A 74 -8.28 -8.69 -12.23
N VAL A 75 -8.76 -7.74 -11.42
CA VAL A 75 -10.17 -7.35 -11.35
C VAL A 75 -10.48 -6.04 -12.05
N SER A 76 -9.47 -5.37 -12.62
CA SER A 76 -9.66 -4.13 -13.36
C SER A 76 -10.57 -4.36 -14.58
N GLY A 77 -11.60 -3.53 -14.71
CA GLY A 77 -12.56 -3.58 -15.81
C GLY A 77 -12.20 -2.64 -16.97
N ASN A 78 -11.25 -1.72 -16.75
CA ASN A 78 -10.84 -0.74 -17.75
C ASN A 78 -9.37 -0.30 -17.55
N LYS A 79 -8.86 0.47 -18.52
CA LYS A 79 -7.46 0.93 -18.54
C LYS A 79 -7.10 1.86 -17.38
N ILE A 80 -8.04 2.66 -16.86
CA ILE A 80 -7.80 3.59 -15.75
C ILE A 80 -7.65 2.80 -14.46
N GLU A 81 -8.49 1.79 -14.23
CA GLU A 81 -8.34 0.89 -13.08
C GLU A 81 -7.04 0.09 -13.14
N ALA A 82 -6.65 -0.39 -14.32
CA ALA A 82 -5.35 -1.03 -14.52
C ALA A 82 -4.18 -0.07 -14.23
N MET A 83 -4.28 1.20 -14.64
CA MET A 83 -3.29 2.23 -14.31
C MET A 83 -3.20 2.45 -12.79
N GLY A 84 -4.33 2.55 -12.10
CA GLY A 84 -4.36 2.66 -10.64
C GLY A 84 -3.68 1.49 -9.95
N SER A 85 -3.88 0.26 -10.44
CA SER A 85 -3.19 -0.93 -9.90
C SER A 85 -1.67 -0.84 -10.04
N SER A 86 -1.17 -0.25 -11.14
CA SER A 86 0.27 -0.06 -11.35
C SER A 86 0.87 0.97 -10.38
N PHE A 87 0.13 2.03 -10.03
CA PHE A 87 0.55 2.97 -9.01
C PHE A 87 0.63 2.33 -7.62
N VAL A 88 -0.32 1.46 -7.26
CA VAL A 88 -0.23 0.68 -6.00
C VAL A 88 0.99 -0.25 -6.02
N ALA A 89 1.27 -0.89 -7.15
CA ALA A 89 2.45 -1.76 -7.29
C ALA A 89 3.76 -0.97 -7.07
N VAL A 90 3.91 0.18 -7.76
CA VAL A 90 5.08 1.05 -7.61
C VAL A 90 5.17 1.61 -6.19
N ALA A 91 4.05 2.06 -5.62
CA ALA A 91 4.00 2.53 -4.23
C ALA A 91 4.51 1.45 -3.26
N SER A 92 4.08 0.19 -3.41
CA SER A 92 4.55 -0.88 -2.53
C SER A 92 6.06 -1.12 -2.64
N ILE A 93 6.66 -0.97 -3.82
CA ILE A 93 8.13 -1.00 -3.97
C ILE A 93 8.76 0.14 -3.18
N PHE A 94 8.26 1.37 -3.31
CA PHE A 94 8.75 2.50 -2.54
C PHE A 94 8.57 2.29 -1.02
N LEU A 95 7.47 1.68 -0.59
CA LEU A 95 7.26 1.36 0.83
C LEU A 95 8.31 0.38 1.37
N ALA A 96 8.68 -0.63 0.59
CA ALA A 96 9.80 -1.51 0.94
C ALA A 96 11.12 -0.73 1.00
N LEU A 97 11.35 0.16 0.04
CA LEU A 97 12.53 1.03 0.02
C LEU A 97 12.58 1.99 1.20
N ILE A 98 11.47 2.47 1.74
CA ILE A 98 11.43 3.26 2.98
C ILE A 98 11.95 2.43 4.16
N GLY A 99 11.54 1.16 4.24
CA GLY A 99 12.05 0.26 5.28
C GLY A 99 13.55 -0.03 5.14
N VAL A 100 14.07 -0.10 3.91
CA VAL A 100 15.51 -0.33 3.63
C VAL A 100 16.34 0.95 3.84
N PHE A 101 15.93 2.04 3.20
CA PHE A 101 16.50 3.37 3.33
C PHE A 101 15.72 4.15 4.38
N HIS A 102 15.84 3.74 5.63
CA HIS A 102 15.13 4.33 6.76
C HIS A 102 15.63 5.75 7.09
N GLU A 103 14.95 6.43 8.02
CA GLU A 103 15.28 7.79 8.45
C GLU A 103 16.77 7.94 8.79
N GLY A 104 17.36 9.07 8.36
CA GLY A 104 18.80 9.33 8.47
C GLY A 104 19.68 8.71 7.39
N THR A 105 19.10 8.00 6.41
CA THR A 105 19.84 7.45 5.25
C THR A 105 19.45 8.11 3.94
N TYR A 106 20.39 8.20 2.99
CA TYR A 106 20.07 8.59 1.62
C TYR A 106 19.68 7.35 0.80
N PRO A 107 18.59 7.36 0.00
CA PRO A 107 17.72 8.48 -0.36
C PRO A 107 16.34 8.49 0.35
N HIS A 108 16.26 8.41 1.68
CA HIS A 108 15.00 8.25 2.44
C HIS A 108 13.90 9.23 2.02
N ALA A 109 14.18 10.53 2.02
CA ALA A 109 13.18 11.55 1.71
C ALA A 109 12.56 11.36 0.30
N PHE A 110 13.39 10.99 -0.68
CA PHE A 110 12.94 10.73 -2.05
C PHE A 110 12.01 9.51 -2.10
N VAL A 111 12.40 8.39 -1.49
CA VAL A 111 11.58 7.17 -1.53
C VAL A 111 10.27 7.35 -0.77
N SER A 112 10.29 8.08 0.35
CA SER A 112 9.10 8.43 1.13
C SER A 112 8.13 9.31 0.35
N GLN A 113 8.62 10.38 -0.29
CA GLN A 113 7.78 11.28 -1.08
C GLN A 113 7.14 10.55 -2.28
N TRP A 114 7.89 9.68 -2.95
CA TRP A 114 7.35 8.90 -4.07
C TRP A 114 6.33 7.87 -3.63
N PHE A 115 6.50 7.22 -2.48
CA PHE A 115 5.45 6.36 -1.92
C PHE A 115 4.10 7.09 -1.80
N PHE A 116 4.09 8.25 -1.14
CA PHE A 116 2.86 9.03 -0.96
C PHE A 116 2.29 9.52 -2.30
N THR A 117 3.15 10.03 -3.19
CA THR A 117 2.73 10.50 -4.52
C THR A 117 2.05 9.37 -5.32
N GLN A 118 2.61 8.17 -5.30
CA GLN A 118 2.06 7.02 -6.02
C GLN A 118 0.73 6.55 -5.41
N MET A 119 0.60 6.59 -4.08
CA MET A 119 -0.67 6.31 -3.41
C MET A 119 -1.76 7.33 -3.75
N ASP A 120 -1.43 8.62 -3.77
CA ASP A 120 -2.38 9.67 -4.14
C ASP A 120 -2.86 9.49 -5.60
N LEU A 121 -1.94 9.19 -6.52
CA LEU A 121 -2.28 8.87 -7.92
C LEU A 121 -3.16 7.62 -8.03
N ALA A 122 -2.94 6.59 -7.22
CA ALA A 122 -3.81 5.41 -7.16
C ALA A 122 -5.24 5.76 -6.71
N VAL A 123 -5.39 6.66 -5.74
CA VAL A 123 -6.71 7.13 -5.27
C VAL A 123 -7.41 7.96 -6.35
N VAL A 124 -6.69 8.90 -6.97
CA VAL A 124 -7.24 9.76 -8.04
C VAL A 124 -7.69 8.94 -9.25
N THR A 125 -6.91 7.92 -9.65
CA THR A 125 -7.30 7.02 -10.74
C THR A 125 -8.52 6.19 -10.40
N LYS A 126 -8.64 5.71 -9.17
CA LYS A 126 -9.85 4.97 -8.78
C LYS A 126 -11.10 5.87 -8.80
N TRP A 127 -10.97 7.13 -8.37
CA TRP A 127 -12.09 8.08 -8.36
C TRP A 127 -12.50 8.55 -9.77
N SER A 128 -11.54 8.64 -10.69
CA SER A 128 -11.77 9.02 -12.09
C SER A 128 -12.20 7.86 -13.01
N SER A 129 -12.19 6.63 -12.51
CA SER A 129 -12.60 5.45 -13.27
C SER A 129 -14.11 5.49 -13.57
N PRO A 130 -14.53 5.41 -14.84
CA PRO A 130 -15.94 5.38 -15.19
C PRO A 130 -16.67 4.22 -14.52
N ALA A 131 -17.94 4.44 -14.13
CA ALA A 131 -18.78 3.37 -13.62
C ALA A 131 -18.80 2.19 -14.62
N PRO A 132 -18.80 0.93 -14.13
CA PRO A 132 -18.90 -0.23 -15.00
C PRO A 132 -20.13 -0.08 -15.92
N SER A 133 -19.94 -0.18 -17.24
CA SER A 133 -21.08 -0.06 -18.16
C SER A 133 -22.04 -1.23 -17.92
N ARG A 134 -23.31 -0.94 -17.62
CA ARG A 134 -24.37 -1.94 -17.40
C ARG A 134 -24.80 -2.68 -18.68
N SER A 135 -24.04 -2.57 -19.77
CA SER A 135 -24.46 -2.99 -21.12
C SER A 135 -24.35 -4.49 -21.42
N GLY A 136 -23.94 -5.33 -20.45
CA GLY A 136 -23.78 -6.77 -20.66
C GLY A 136 -25.01 -7.65 -20.34
N VAL A 137 -26.06 -7.10 -19.71
CA VAL A 137 -27.17 -7.91 -19.16
C VAL A 137 -28.37 -8.04 -20.11
N ALA A 138 -28.44 -7.26 -21.19
CA ALA A 138 -29.64 -7.20 -22.04
C ALA A 138 -29.67 -8.17 -23.24
N HIS A 139 -28.66 -9.02 -23.44
CA HIS A 139 -28.56 -9.86 -24.65
C HIS A 139 -28.99 -11.33 -24.51
N TYR A 140 -29.53 -11.75 -23.37
CA TYR A 140 -29.94 -13.16 -23.13
C TYR A 140 -31.43 -13.36 -22.79
N VAL A 141 -32.28 -12.33 -22.86
CA VAL A 141 -33.73 -12.47 -22.68
C VAL A 141 -34.42 -12.07 -23.97
N GLY A 142 -34.56 -13.03 -24.88
CA GLY A 142 -35.30 -12.83 -26.12
C GLY A 142 -34.82 -13.66 -27.29
N ARG A 143 -34.90 -14.99 -27.18
CA ARG A 143 -35.27 -15.91 -28.27
C ARG A 143 -35.91 -17.16 -27.68
#